data_AF-A0A849E4J3-F1
#
_entry.id   AF-A0A849E4J3-F1
#
_cell.length_a   1.000
_cell.length_b   1.000
_cell.length_c   1.000
_cell.angle_alpha   90.00
_cell.angle_beta   90.00
_cell.angle_gamma   90.00
#
_symmetry.space_group_name_H-M   'P 1'
#
loop_
_entity.id
_entity.type
_entity.pdbx_description
1 polymer ?
#
loop_
_entity_poly.entity_id
_entity_poly.type
_entity_poly.pdbx_seq_one_letter_code
_entity_poly.pdbx_strand_id
1 'polypeptide(L)'
;MAVDTQVSFQNLDHSEAVEKDILEKVEHLQKFHPRLVGCRVVVDAPHRDKRKGRIYEVRIDMSVPGNDISVTREAGMNHAHEDIYVAIRDAFDAAKRLLEDRVRTMDAYRTKRHPEVRHGRLARIFKEDGYAFIECEDGHEVYFDRDSMTKDFWPRLEVGSNLRFKQLDGDKGPYGIQVTLQD
;
A
#
# COMPACT_ATOMS: atom_id res chain seq x y z
N MET A 1 10.06 -13.22 7.64
CA MET A 1 10.15 -14.06 6.42
C MET A 1 10.30 -13.13 5.24
N ALA A 2 11.21 -13.38 4.30
CA ALA A 2 11.32 -12.56 3.09
C ALA A 2 10.17 -12.92 2.14
N VAL A 3 9.58 -11.93 1.49
CA VAL A 3 8.61 -12.14 0.40
C VAL A 3 9.40 -12.66 -0.81
N ASP A 4 8.94 -13.73 -1.44
CA ASP A 4 9.48 -14.14 -2.73
C ASP A 4 9.05 -13.12 -3.80
N THR A 5 10.00 -12.28 -4.23
CA THR A 5 9.72 -11.17 -5.15
C THR A 5 10.30 -11.47 -6.52
N GLN A 6 9.47 -11.35 -7.56
CA GLN A 6 9.87 -11.55 -8.94
C GLN A 6 9.46 -10.35 -9.79
N VAL A 7 10.42 -9.70 -10.45
CA VAL A 7 10.16 -8.56 -11.35
C VAL A 7 10.45 -8.99 -12.78
N SER A 8 9.56 -8.64 -13.72
CA SER A 8 9.72 -8.98 -15.13
C SER A 8 9.27 -7.84 -16.02
N PHE A 9 10.02 -7.63 -17.11
CA PHE A 9 9.75 -6.60 -18.11
C PHE A 9 9.31 -7.28 -19.41
N GLN A 10 8.17 -6.87 -19.95
CA GLN A 10 7.63 -7.33 -21.23
C GLN A 10 7.61 -6.17 -22.22
N ASN A 11 8.05 -6.42 -23.45
CA ASN A 11 8.13 -5.41 -24.53
C ASN A 11 8.87 -4.11 -24.12
N LEU A 12 9.74 -4.20 -23.11
CA LEU A 12 10.55 -3.11 -22.56
C LEU A 12 11.96 -3.61 -22.29
N ASP A 13 12.94 -2.74 -22.47
CA ASP A 13 14.28 -2.97 -21.95
C ASP A 13 14.27 -2.98 -20.41
N HIS A 14 15.04 -3.90 -19.84
CA HIS A 14 15.25 -3.95 -18.41
C HIS A 14 15.86 -2.64 -17.89
N SER A 15 15.36 -2.16 -16.75
CA SER A 15 15.84 -0.93 -16.11
C SER A 15 16.05 -1.18 -14.62
N GLU A 16 17.30 -1.13 -14.17
CA GLU A 16 17.67 -1.29 -12.76
C GLU A 16 17.01 -0.25 -11.86
N ALA A 17 16.84 0.98 -12.35
CA ALA A 17 16.19 2.05 -11.60
C ALA A 17 14.70 1.73 -11.32
N VAL A 18 14.03 1.14 -12.31
CA VAL A 18 12.61 0.75 -12.20
C VAL A 18 12.47 -0.50 -11.35
N GLU A 19 13.36 -1.47 -11.52
CA GLU A 19 13.39 -2.66 -10.66
C GLU A 19 13.59 -2.27 -9.19
N LYS A 20 14.53 -1.36 -8.90
CA LYS A 20 14.77 -0.87 -7.55
C LYS A 20 13.54 -0.19 -6.95
N ASP A 21 12.87 0.69 -7.68
CA ASP A 21 11.62 1.33 -7.23
C ASP A 21 10.53 0.27 -6.93
N ILE A 22 10.40 -0.75 -7.78
CA ILE A 22 9.47 -1.85 -7.55
C ILE A 22 9.84 -2.62 -6.27
N LEU A 23 11.12 -2.96 -6.06
CA LEU A 23 11.58 -3.68 -4.88
C LEU A 23 11.30 -2.89 -3.59
N GLU A 24 11.56 -1.58 -3.58
CA GLU A 24 11.23 -0.70 -2.45
C GLU A 24 9.72 -0.70 -2.16
N LYS A 25 8.89 -0.63 -3.21
CA LYS A 25 7.43 -0.71 -3.08
C LYS A 25 6.94 -2.07 -2.57
N VAL A 26 7.57 -3.17 -2.97
CA VAL A 26 7.26 -4.51 -2.42
C VAL A 26 7.65 -4.61 -0.96
N GLU A 27 8.80 -4.08 -0.56
CA GLU A 27 9.21 -4.06 0.85
C GLU A 27 8.22 -3.24 1.69
N HIS A 28 7.76 -2.10 1.15
CA HIS A 28 6.71 -1.31 1.77
C HIS A 28 5.41 -2.11 1.91
N LEU A 29 4.96 -2.77 0.84
CA LEU A 29 3.76 -3.60 0.84
C LEU A 29 3.84 -4.74 1.87
N GLN A 30 5.01 -5.36 2.01
CA GLN A 30 5.28 -6.38 3.02
C GLN A 30 5.13 -5.83 4.45
N LYS A 31 5.60 -4.59 4.71
CA LYS A 31 5.43 -3.93 6.01
C LYS A 31 3.95 -3.72 6.35
N PHE A 32 3.09 -3.41 5.36
CA PHE A 32 1.63 -3.31 5.57
C PHE A 32 0.92 -4.65 5.71
N HIS A 33 1.46 -5.68 5.04
CA HIS A 33 0.86 -7.01 5.04
C HIS A 33 1.92 -8.08 5.35
N PRO A 34 2.21 -8.32 6.64
CA PRO A 34 3.26 -9.26 7.07
C PRO A 34 3.03 -10.71 6.64
N ARG A 35 1.79 -11.06 6.25
CA ARG A 35 1.40 -12.37 5.71
C ARG A 35 1.64 -12.48 4.20
N LEU A 36 2.09 -11.43 3.51
CA LEU A 36 2.50 -11.54 2.11
C LEU A 36 3.68 -12.51 2.03
N VAL A 37 3.55 -13.54 1.19
CA VAL A 37 4.60 -14.56 0.99
C VAL A 37 5.20 -14.54 -0.41
N GLY A 38 4.48 -13.98 -1.38
CA GLY A 38 4.98 -13.81 -2.74
C GLY A 38 4.43 -12.55 -3.40
N CYS A 39 5.25 -11.92 -4.24
CA CYS A 39 4.87 -10.78 -5.06
C CYS A 39 5.55 -10.88 -6.43
N ARG A 40 4.76 -11.03 -7.48
CA ARG A 40 5.24 -11.00 -8.86
C ARG A 40 4.76 -9.73 -9.54
N VAL A 41 5.69 -8.96 -10.08
CA VAL A 41 5.43 -7.71 -10.78
C VAL A 41 5.85 -7.86 -12.24
N VAL A 42 4.92 -7.63 -13.15
CA VAL A 42 5.17 -7.58 -14.59
C VAL A 42 4.90 -6.17 -15.08
N VAL A 43 5.90 -5.55 -15.69
CA VAL A 43 5.78 -4.25 -16.36
C VAL A 43 5.80 -4.50 -17.85
N ASP A 44 4.71 -4.15 -18.54
CA ASP A 44 4.58 -4.27 -19.98
C ASP A 44 4.43 -2.88 -20.62
N ALA A 45 4.99 -2.72 -21.81
CA ALA A 45 4.82 -1.54 -22.65
C ALA A 45 4.40 -1.98 -24.05
N PRO A 46 3.10 -2.23 -24.30
CA PRO A 46 2.62 -2.58 -25.62
C PRO A 46 3.04 -1.55 -26.67
N HIS A 47 3.38 -2.06 -27.85
CA HIS A 47 3.97 -1.29 -28.93
C HIS A 47 3.10 -0.08 -29.31
N ARG A 48 3.75 1.06 -29.58
CA ARG A 48 3.17 2.38 -29.83
C ARG A 48 1.92 2.32 -30.72
N ASP A 49 0.76 2.49 -30.11
CA ASP A 49 -0.49 2.63 -30.85
C ASP A 49 -0.57 4.06 -31.39
N LYS A 50 -0.66 4.23 -32.71
CA LYS A 50 -0.48 5.53 -33.41
C LYS A 50 -1.47 6.62 -32.95
N ARG A 51 -2.52 6.25 -32.22
CA ARG A 51 -3.57 7.14 -31.72
C ARG A 51 -3.51 7.43 -30.21
N LYS A 52 -2.79 6.65 -29.40
CA LYS A 52 -2.89 6.70 -27.93
C LYS A 52 -1.57 6.89 -27.16
N GLY A 53 -0.42 6.92 -27.84
CA GLY A 53 0.89 7.05 -27.16
C GLY A 53 1.46 5.71 -26.70
N ARG A 54 2.53 5.74 -25.90
CA ARG A 54 3.16 4.55 -25.29
C ARG A 54 2.59 4.41 -23.88
N ILE A 55 1.76 3.39 -23.68
CA ILE A 55 1.05 3.17 -22.41
C ILE A 55 1.74 2.02 -21.69
N TYR A 56 2.08 2.21 -20.42
CA TYR A 56 2.60 1.16 -19.55
C TYR A 56 1.46 0.42 -18.86
N GLU A 57 1.52 -0.91 -18.88
CA GLU A 57 0.67 -1.80 -18.10
C GLU A 57 1.50 -2.42 -16.97
N VAL A 58 0.95 -2.46 -15.76
CA VAL A 58 1.61 -3.07 -14.61
C VAL A 58 0.67 -4.09 -13.99
N ARG A 59 1.13 -5.34 -13.92
CA ARG A 59 0.44 -6.45 -13.28
C ARG A 59 1.18 -6.85 -12.01
N ILE A 60 0.45 -6.97 -10.92
CA ILE A 60 0.98 -7.34 -9.60
C ILE A 60 0.19 -8.55 -9.10
N ASP A 61 0.83 -9.71 -9.04
CA ASP A 61 0.28 -10.92 -8.46
C ASP A 61 0.83 -11.10 -7.05
N MET A 62 -0.04 -11.21 -6.06
CA MET A 62 0.32 -11.31 -4.65
C MET A 62 -0.20 -12.61 -4.05
N SER A 63 0.66 -13.32 -3.33
CA SER A 63 0.30 -14.56 -2.64
C SER A 63 0.30 -14.34 -1.14
N VAL A 64 -0.78 -14.76 -0.48
CA VAL A 64 -0.95 -14.73 0.97
C VAL A 64 -1.40 -16.12 1.42
N PRO A 65 -0.91 -16.68 2.55
CA PRO A 65 -1.35 -17.98 3.03
C PRO A 65 -2.87 -18.04 3.18
N GLY A 66 -3.48 -19.00 2.49
CA GLY A 66 -4.92 -19.22 2.49
C GLY A 66 -5.70 -18.44 1.43
N ASN A 67 -5.07 -17.58 0.60
CA ASN A 67 -5.70 -16.90 -0.53
C ASN A 67 -4.67 -16.35 -1.55
N ASP A 68 -4.88 -16.60 -2.84
CA ASP A 68 -4.16 -15.91 -3.91
C ASP A 68 -4.89 -14.63 -4.33
N ILE A 69 -4.15 -13.52 -4.48
CA ILE A 69 -4.68 -12.20 -4.82
C ILE A 69 -3.92 -11.65 -6.03
N SER A 70 -4.53 -11.73 -7.21
CA SER A 70 -4.00 -11.12 -8.43
C SER A 70 -4.58 -9.73 -8.64
N VAL A 71 -3.73 -8.72 -8.85
CA VAL A 71 -4.11 -7.36 -9.22
C VAL A 71 -3.58 -7.09 -10.61
N THR A 72 -4.49 -6.97 -11.57
CA THR A 72 -4.13 -6.49 -12.91
C THR A 72 -4.68 -5.08 -13.05
N ARG A 73 -3.80 -4.08 -13.19
CA ARG A 73 -4.19 -2.70 -13.47
C ARG A 73 -4.04 -2.47 -14.97
N GLU A 74 -5.11 -2.72 -15.72
CA GLU A 74 -5.19 -2.30 -17.12
C GLU A 74 -5.38 -0.78 -17.18
N ALA A 75 -4.64 -0.12 -18.06
CA ALA A 75 -4.68 1.33 -18.29
C ALA A 75 -5.99 1.76 -18.97
N GLY A 76 -7.12 1.60 -18.26
CA GLY A 76 -8.42 2.07 -18.69
C GLY A 76 -8.48 3.60 -18.62
N MET A 77 -8.29 4.26 -19.76
CA MET A 77 -8.70 5.63 -20.08
C MET A 77 -7.96 6.82 -19.45
N ASN A 78 -6.81 6.64 -18.79
CA ASN A 78 -5.99 7.75 -18.29
C ASN A 78 -4.66 7.86 -19.04
N HIS A 79 -4.38 9.03 -19.63
CA HIS A 79 -3.07 9.38 -20.22
C HIS A 79 -1.91 9.39 -19.19
N ALA A 80 -2.23 9.26 -17.90
CA ALA A 80 -1.24 9.19 -16.81
C ALA A 80 -0.30 7.97 -16.91
N HIS A 81 -0.67 6.94 -17.68
CA HIS A 81 0.13 5.73 -17.89
C HIS A 81 1.16 5.86 -19.03
N GLU A 82 1.42 7.08 -19.53
CA GLU A 82 2.59 7.37 -20.37
C GLU A 82 3.89 7.43 -19.56
N ASP A 83 3.81 7.52 -18.23
CA ASP A 83 4.95 7.45 -17.31
C ASP A 83 4.95 6.11 -16.55
N ILE A 84 6.07 5.40 -16.63
CA ILE A 84 6.27 4.09 -16.02
C ILE A 84 6.17 4.13 -14.49
N TYR A 85 6.70 5.17 -13.84
CA TYR A 85 6.66 5.30 -12.38
C TYR A 85 5.25 5.61 -11.89
N VAL A 86 4.48 6.36 -12.67
CA VAL A 86 3.07 6.62 -12.36
C VAL A 86 2.26 5.33 -12.48
N ALA A 87 2.46 4.54 -13.55
CA ALA A 87 1.79 3.26 -13.72
C ALA A 87 2.12 2.27 -12.58
N ILE A 88 3.38 2.22 -12.15
CA ILE A 88 3.82 1.40 -11.00
C ILE A 88 3.14 1.87 -9.71
N ARG A 89 3.20 3.17 -9.37
CA ARG A 89 2.55 3.71 -8.17
C ARG A 89 1.07 3.36 -8.14
N ASP A 90 0.36 3.61 -9.23
CA ASP A 90 -1.07 3.33 -9.36
C ASP A 90 -1.41 1.84 -9.18
N ALA A 91 -0.58 0.95 -9.70
CA ALA A 91 -0.79 -0.49 -9.55
C ALA A 91 -0.58 -0.94 -8.10
N PHE A 92 0.46 -0.45 -7.42
CA PHE A 92 0.70 -0.75 -6.00
C PHE A 92 -0.40 -0.17 -5.09
N ASP A 93 -0.91 1.03 -5.37
CA ASP A 93 -2.05 1.60 -4.63
C ASP A 93 -3.32 0.77 -4.80
N ALA A 94 -3.59 0.29 -6.02
CA ALA A 94 -4.72 -0.61 -6.27
C ALA A 94 -4.54 -1.96 -5.56
N ALA A 95 -3.31 -2.48 -5.53
CA ALA A 95 -2.99 -3.74 -4.86
C ALA A 95 -3.19 -3.67 -3.35
N LYS A 96 -2.76 -2.55 -2.76
CA LYS A 96 -3.00 -2.23 -1.35
C LYS A 96 -4.49 -2.18 -1.03
N ARG A 97 -5.29 -1.43 -1.80
CA ARG A 97 -6.75 -1.35 -1.61
C ARG A 97 -7.41 -2.73 -1.69
N LEU A 98 -7.03 -3.57 -2.66
CA LEU A 98 -7.59 -4.91 -2.79
C LEU A 98 -7.27 -5.80 -1.57
N LEU A 99 -6.07 -5.66 -1.02
CA LEU A 99 -5.66 -6.34 0.21
C LEU A 99 -6.41 -5.83 1.45
N GLU A 100 -6.73 -4.54 1.52
CA GLU A 100 -7.54 -3.92 2.58
C GLU A 100 -9.02 -4.32 2.49
N ASP A 101 -9.63 -4.25 1.31
CA ASP A 101 -11.04 -4.62 1.08
C ASP A 101 -11.30 -6.10 1.37
N ARG A 102 -10.35 -6.98 1.02
CA ARG A 102 -10.46 -8.41 1.31
C ARG A 102 -10.36 -8.70 2.82
N VAL A 103 -9.53 -7.96 3.54
CA VAL A 103 -9.46 -8.04 5.02
C VAL A 103 -10.76 -7.57 5.64
N ARG A 104 -11.27 -6.43 5.18
CA ARG A 104 -12.52 -5.84 5.69
C ARG A 104 -13.73 -6.75 5.47
N THR A 105 -13.77 -7.47 4.35
CA THR A 105 -14.85 -8.43 4.05
C THR A 105 -14.75 -9.69 4.91
N MET A 106 -13.54 -10.11 5.29
CA MET A 106 -13.32 -11.21 6.24
C MET A 106 -13.64 -10.81 7.70
N ASP A 107 -13.36 -9.57 8.09
CA ASP A 107 -13.62 -9.04 9.44
C ASP A 107 -15.12 -8.91 9.75
N ALA A 108 -15.97 -8.71 8.75
CA ALA A 108 -17.42 -8.63 8.95
C ALA A 108 -18.04 -9.91 9.54
N TYR A 109 -17.36 -11.06 9.41
CA TYR A 109 -17.85 -12.34 9.94
C TYR A 109 -17.25 -12.72 11.30
N ARG A 110 -16.20 -12.03 11.78
CA ARG A 110 -15.48 -12.43 12.99
C ARG A 110 -15.34 -11.30 14.01
N THR A 111 -16.43 -11.12 14.74
CA THR A 111 -16.51 -10.52 16.09
C THR A 111 -16.16 -9.05 16.21
N LYS A 112 -17.21 -8.23 16.40
CA LYS A 112 -17.18 -6.86 16.92
C LYS A 112 -16.36 -6.79 18.22
N ARG A 113 -15.07 -6.47 18.14
CA ARG A 113 -14.31 -5.91 19.27
C ARG A 113 -14.41 -4.39 19.17
N HIS A 114 -14.80 -3.76 20.26
CA HIS A 114 -14.93 -2.29 20.31
C HIS A 114 -13.54 -1.66 20.11
N PRO A 115 -13.39 -0.67 19.21
CA PRO A 115 -12.10 -0.01 19.01
C PRO A 115 -11.67 0.75 20.26
N GLU A 116 -10.50 0.44 20.80
CA GLU A 116 -9.88 1.19 21.90
C GLU A 116 -9.31 2.51 21.37
N VAL A 117 -9.61 3.61 22.04
CA VAL A 117 -8.93 4.88 21.76
C VAL A 117 -7.54 4.81 22.36
N ARG A 118 -6.52 4.99 21.53
CA ARG A 118 -5.11 4.97 21.90
C ARG A 118 -4.41 6.26 21.50
N HIS A 119 -3.27 6.46 22.13
CA HIS A 119 -2.35 7.55 21.87
C HIS A 119 -1.00 6.99 21.47
N GLY A 120 -0.31 7.69 20.59
CA GLY A 120 1.04 7.33 20.20
C GLY A 120 1.70 8.47 19.45
N ARG A 121 2.95 8.27 19.05
CA ARG A 121 3.72 9.26 18.32
C ARG A 121 3.88 8.83 16.88
N LEU A 122 3.85 9.78 15.96
CA LEU A 122 4.14 9.49 14.57
C LEU A 122 5.58 8.98 14.45
N ALA A 123 5.77 7.70 14.19
CA ALA A 123 7.09 7.08 14.05
C ALA A 123 7.70 7.37 12.68
N ARG A 124 6.86 7.30 11.65
CA ARG A 124 7.25 7.49 10.24
C ARG A 124 6.04 7.89 9.42
N ILE A 125 6.26 8.75 8.43
CA ILE A 125 5.24 9.21 7.49
C ILE A 125 5.80 9.18 6.09
N PHE A 126 5.03 8.64 5.16
CA PHE A 126 5.35 8.56 3.74
C PHE A 126 4.36 9.48 3.03
N LYS A 127 4.68 10.78 3.01
CA LYS A 127 3.77 11.82 2.51
C LYS A 127 3.40 11.59 1.04
N GLU A 128 4.33 11.05 0.26
CA GLU A 128 4.13 10.73 -1.15
C GLU A 128 3.23 9.51 -1.39
N ASP A 129 3.31 8.51 -0.50
CA ASP A 129 2.53 7.27 -0.60
C ASP A 129 1.24 7.30 0.25
N GLY A 130 0.97 8.41 0.95
CA GLY A 130 -0.30 8.66 1.64
C GLY A 130 -0.54 7.78 2.86
N TYR A 131 0.50 7.28 3.53
CA TYR A 131 0.36 6.49 4.77
C TYR A 131 1.44 6.76 5.82
N ALA A 132 1.19 6.31 7.04
CA ALA A 132 2.00 6.60 8.20
C ALA A 132 1.90 5.48 9.26
N PHE A 133 2.85 5.49 10.20
CA PHE A 133 2.87 4.57 11.34
C PHE A 133 3.00 5.36 12.64
N ILE A 134 2.26 4.91 13.64
CA ILE A 134 2.21 5.46 14.99
C ILE A 134 2.88 4.46 15.93
N GLU A 135 3.93 4.87 16.63
CA GLU A 135 4.50 4.09 17.72
C GLU A 135 3.69 4.34 19.00
N CYS A 136 3.19 3.25 19.59
CA CYS A 136 2.48 3.27 20.85
C CYS A 136 3.43 3.21 22.05
N GLU A 137 2.93 3.49 23.24
CA GLU A 137 3.73 3.49 24.48
C GLU A 137 4.27 2.10 24.86
N ASP A 138 3.58 1.04 24.44
CA ASP A 138 3.98 -0.36 24.54
C ASP A 138 4.99 -0.78 23.45
N GLY A 139 5.41 0.16 22.59
CA GLY A 139 6.48 -0.02 21.60
C GLY A 139 6.07 -0.72 20.31
N HIS A 140 4.80 -1.08 20.12
CA HIS A 140 4.31 -1.56 18.83
C HIS A 140 3.90 -0.41 17.91
N GLU A 141 4.05 -0.64 16.61
CA GLU A 141 3.65 0.31 15.57
C GLU A 141 2.23 0.00 15.08
N VAL A 142 1.43 1.05 14.92
CA VAL A 142 0.08 1.01 14.36
C VAL A 142 0.07 1.77 13.04
N TYR A 143 -0.31 1.06 11.99
CA TYR A 143 -0.40 1.62 10.64
C TYR A 143 -1.71 2.42 10.45
N PHE A 144 -1.64 3.53 9.70
CA PHE A 144 -2.83 4.23 9.19
C PHE A 144 -2.56 4.87 7.82
N ASP A 145 -3.60 4.92 6.99
CA ASP A 145 -3.61 5.66 5.72
C ASP A 145 -4.14 7.10 5.91
N ARG A 146 -3.94 7.95 4.90
CA ARG A 146 -4.46 9.32 4.89
C ARG A 146 -5.99 9.39 5.02
N ASP A 147 -6.72 8.45 4.42
CA ASP A 147 -8.19 8.43 4.42
C ASP A 147 -8.74 8.02 5.80
N SER A 148 -7.92 7.40 6.65
CA SER A 148 -8.21 7.08 8.06
C SER A 148 -8.15 8.31 8.99
N MET A 149 -7.75 9.48 8.50
CA MET A 149 -7.75 10.72 9.28
C MET A 149 -9.14 11.34 9.41
N THR A 150 -9.46 11.91 10.58
CA THR A 150 -10.76 12.59 10.81
C THR A 150 -10.84 13.97 10.17
N LYS A 151 -9.70 14.61 9.93
CA LYS A 151 -9.54 15.93 9.30
C LYS A 151 -8.21 15.95 8.56
N ASP A 152 -8.08 16.84 7.58
CA ASP A 152 -6.86 16.97 6.77
C ASP A 152 -5.72 17.66 7.55
N PHE A 153 -5.09 16.91 8.45
CA PHE A 153 -3.85 17.32 9.11
C PHE A 153 -2.62 16.69 8.44
N TRP A 154 -2.80 15.91 7.37
CA TRP A 154 -1.74 15.24 6.62
C TRP A 154 -0.54 16.15 6.31
N PRO A 155 -0.74 17.41 5.86
CA PRO A 155 0.39 18.30 5.56
C PRO A 155 1.24 18.65 6.80
N ARG A 156 0.60 18.71 7.97
CA ARG A 156 1.18 19.13 9.25
C ARG A 156 1.79 17.99 10.06
N LEU A 157 1.65 16.75 9.60
CA LEU A 157 2.23 15.59 10.26
C LEU A 157 3.76 15.62 10.13
N GLU A 158 4.43 15.56 11.28
CA GLU A 158 5.88 15.44 11.42
C GLU A 158 6.22 14.27 12.34
N VAL A 159 7.33 13.60 12.09
CA VAL A 159 7.79 12.50 12.96
C VAL A 159 7.92 13.03 14.40
N GLY A 160 7.37 12.29 15.36
CA GLY A 160 7.24 12.70 16.76
C GLY A 160 5.90 13.35 17.12
N SER A 161 5.06 13.72 16.14
CA SER A 161 3.71 14.28 16.40
C SER A 161 2.87 13.36 17.27
N ASN A 162 2.20 13.91 18.29
CA ASN A 162 1.28 13.14 19.12
C ASN A 162 -0.04 12.92 18.37
N LEU A 163 -0.46 11.66 18.29
CA LEU A 163 -1.65 11.24 17.56
C LEU A 163 -2.61 10.50 18.49
N ARG A 164 -3.89 10.86 18.41
CA ARG A 164 -5.00 10.09 18.97
C ARG A 164 -5.67 9.33 17.85
N PHE A 165 -5.88 8.04 18.05
CA PHE A 165 -6.50 7.17 17.07
C PHE A 165 -7.33 6.09 17.76
N LYS A 166 -8.11 5.37 16.98
CA LYS A 166 -8.75 4.13 17.41
C LYS A 166 -8.00 2.96 16.83
N GLN A 167 -7.45 2.11 17.71
CA GLN A 167 -6.80 0.88 17.28
C GLN A 167 -7.86 -0.19 17.03
N LEU A 168 -7.70 -0.92 15.94
CA LEU A 168 -8.40 -2.16 15.65
C LEU A 168 -7.36 -3.25 15.45
N ASP A 169 -7.57 -4.38 16.11
CA ASP A 169 -6.73 -5.56 15.94
C ASP A 169 -7.30 -6.38 14.79
N GLY A 170 -6.68 -6.25 13.62
CA GLY A 170 -6.98 -7.09 12.47
C GLY A 170 -6.10 -8.33 12.45
N ASP A 171 -6.50 -9.34 11.67
CA ASP A 171 -5.68 -10.55 11.44
C ASP A 171 -4.26 -10.22 10.88
N LYS A 172 -4.07 -9.03 10.31
CA LYS A 172 -2.82 -8.57 9.70
C LYS A 172 -1.98 -7.63 10.58
N GLY A 173 -2.39 -7.42 11.84
CA GLY A 173 -1.74 -6.51 12.77
C GLY A 173 -2.64 -5.33 13.15
N PRO A 174 -2.19 -4.50 14.11
CA PRO A 174 -2.97 -3.38 14.59
C PRO A 174 -3.02 -2.25 13.55
N TYR A 175 -4.22 -1.75 13.26
CA TYR A 175 -4.44 -0.62 12.36
C TYR A 175 -5.21 0.50 13.06
N GLY A 176 -4.91 1.74 12.68
CA GLY A 176 -5.45 2.95 13.26
C GLY A 176 -6.51 3.58 12.37
N ILE A 177 -7.69 3.85 12.93
CA ILE A 177 -8.74 4.63 12.28
C ILE A 177 -9.07 5.87 13.11
N GLN A 178 -9.76 6.83 12.50
CA GLN A 178 -10.14 8.08 13.15
C GLN A 178 -8.92 8.81 13.76
N VAL A 179 -7.82 8.86 13.00
CA VAL A 179 -6.56 9.46 13.45
C VAL A 179 -6.69 10.98 13.49
N THR A 180 -6.22 11.58 14.58
CA THR A 180 -6.31 13.02 14.87
C THR A 180 -5.02 13.49 15.51
N LEU A 181 -4.52 14.66 15.08
CA LEU A 181 -3.37 15.32 15.71
C LEU A 181 -3.77 15.87 17.08
N GLN A 182 -2.94 15.61 18.11
CA GLN A 182 -2.99 16.28 19.40
C GLN A 182 -1.89 17.34 19.45
N ASP A 183 -2.30 18.60 19.65
CA ASP A 183 -1.42 19.70 20.07
C ASP A 183 -0.99 19.51 21.55
#